data_AF-A0A7T3RF08-F1
#
_entry.id   AF-A0A7T3RF08-F1
#
_cell.length_a   1.000
_cell.length_b   1.000
_cell.length_c   1.000
_cell.angle_alpha   90.00
_cell.angle_beta   90.00
_cell.angle_gamma   90.00
#
_symmetry.space_group_name_H-M   'P 1'
#
loop_
_entity.id
_entity.type
_entity.pdbx_description
1 polymer ?
#
loop_
_entity_poly.entity_id
_entity_poly.type
_entity_poly.pdbx_seq_one_letter_code
_entity_poly.pdbx_strand_id
1 'polypeptide(L)'
;MLSLSAEKIDGFFKAVAASKNLYIPVDNTSGKANFQKWSEGTKLSSQLKTVRSAKDFFFPKTENLVNYKIDGKSVTVEDPRKDVEDFVVFGVRACDAKSFEIIDNVYLKMTPVDSYYKNRRDHGTVVTLACSEPAQTCFCPTYKIDAANPAGDVSAWLADGTYYFLANTDKGKSLLESVKSVLSEADEKAVDAEKKAISEKLEKLPFAHLDLSKFDGKNMMKVFNSKVWDRVSEACLGCGTCTYVCPTCMCFDVRDFDTGNGIKQVRCWDSCMYNDFTQMAAENPRHTQKERSRQRFMHKLVYYPMAHDGLCSCVGCGRCLESCPVNMNIVKVIKAFNEEAAEEK
;
A
#
# COMPACT_ATOMS: atom_id res chain seq x y z
N MET A 1 23.51 -0.78 -16.03
CA MET A 1 22.08 -0.42 -15.82
C MET A 1 21.56 0.28 -17.06
N LEU A 2 20.24 0.48 -17.17
CA LEU A 2 19.64 1.24 -18.28
C LEU A 2 19.23 2.64 -17.81
N SER A 3 19.29 3.63 -18.70
CA SER A 3 19.01 5.01 -18.38
C SER A 3 18.25 5.77 -19.46
N LEU A 4 17.68 6.91 -19.09
CA LEU A 4 16.93 7.80 -19.94
C LEU A 4 16.96 9.22 -19.36
N SER A 5 17.29 10.24 -20.15
CA SER A 5 17.17 11.64 -19.71
C SER A 5 15.74 11.95 -19.23
N ALA A 6 15.59 12.68 -18.13
CA ALA A 6 14.29 13.03 -17.56
C ALA A 6 13.39 13.78 -18.55
N GLU A 7 13.96 14.58 -19.46
CA GLU A 7 13.22 15.28 -20.51
C GLU A 7 12.57 14.32 -21.52
N LYS A 8 13.09 13.09 -21.64
CA LYS A 8 12.62 12.05 -22.56
C LYS A 8 11.71 11.02 -21.89
N ILE A 9 11.31 11.22 -20.63
CA ILE A 9 10.49 10.26 -19.87
C ILE A 9 9.14 9.95 -20.55
N ASP A 10 8.54 10.92 -21.23
CA ASP A 10 7.31 10.74 -22.00
C ASP A 10 7.49 9.72 -23.15
N GLY A 11 8.71 9.61 -23.71
CA GLY A 11 9.07 8.60 -24.70
C GLY A 11 9.06 7.17 -24.14
N PHE A 12 9.54 6.98 -22.91
CA PHE A 12 9.42 5.71 -22.20
C PHE A 12 7.96 5.36 -21.93
N PHE A 13 7.16 6.32 -21.47
CA PHE A 13 5.73 6.09 -21.25
C PHE A 13 4.99 5.69 -22.52
N LYS A 14 5.28 6.37 -23.64
CA LYS A 14 4.74 6.03 -24.96
C LYS A 14 5.13 4.61 -25.40
N ALA A 15 6.39 4.22 -25.20
CA ALA A 15 6.88 2.89 -25.54
C ALA A 15 6.20 1.79 -24.70
N VAL A 16 6.04 2.00 -23.40
CA VAL A 16 5.30 1.05 -22.54
C VAL A 16 3.83 0.97 -22.94
N ALA A 17 3.18 2.11 -23.13
CA ALA A 17 1.75 2.21 -23.43
C ALA A 17 1.37 1.64 -24.81
N ALA A 18 2.33 1.46 -25.72
CA ALA A 18 2.12 0.83 -27.02
C ALA A 18 1.78 -0.67 -26.92
N SER A 19 2.12 -1.32 -25.81
CA SER A 19 1.92 -2.77 -25.62
C SER A 19 1.09 -3.14 -24.39
N LYS A 20 1.07 -2.29 -23.36
CA LYS A 20 0.42 -2.58 -22.07
C LYS A 20 -0.28 -1.33 -21.54
N ASN A 21 -1.27 -1.51 -20.67
CA ASN A 21 -1.84 -0.38 -19.95
C ASN A 21 -0.78 0.21 -19.00
N LEU A 22 -0.45 1.49 -19.13
CA LEU A 22 0.46 2.19 -18.22
C LEU A 22 -0.32 3.08 -17.26
N TYR A 23 0.03 3.04 -15.98
CA TYR A 23 -0.47 3.95 -14.96
C TYR A 23 0.68 4.70 -14.31
N ILE A 24 0.55 6.04 -14.23
CA ILE A 24 1.55 6.93 -13.62
C ILE A 24 0.88 7.86 -12.59
N PRO A 25 1.65 8.42 -11.61
CA PRO A 25 1.16 9.49 -10.76
C PRO A 25 0.91 10.75 -11.59
N VAL A 26 -0.30 11.33 -11.44
CA VAL A 26 -0.72 12.57 -12.11
C VAL A 26 -1.35 13.48 -11.07
N ASP A 27 -1.02 14.77 -11.14
CA ASP A 27 -1.63 15.77 -10.26
C ASP A 27 -3.13 15.85 -10.49
N ASN A 28 -3.87 15.92 -9.39
CA ASN A 28 -5.30 16.14 -9.38
C ASN A 28 -5.61 17.61 -9.06
N THR A 29 -6.88 17.97 -9.15
CA THR A 29 -7.35 19.36 -8.94
C THR A 29 -7.11 19.91 -7.52
N SER A 30 -6.76 19.05 -6.56
CA SER A 30 -6.42 19.45 -5.18
C SER A 30 -4.92 19.65 -4.94
N GLY A 31 -4.09 19.58 -5.99
CA GLY A 31 -2.63 19.69 -5.88
C GLY A 31 -1.96 18.46 -5.27
N LYS A 32 -2.67 17.32 -5.19
CA LYS A 32 -2.11 16.02 -4.78
C LYS A 32 -2.04 15.10 -6.01
N ALA A 33 -1.33 13.98 -5.91
CA ALA A 33 -1.27 13.02 -7.02
C ALA A 33 -2.23 11.84 -6.86
N ASN A 34 -2.76 11.34 -7.97
CA ASN A 34 -3.43 10.04 -8.07
C ASN A 34 -2.78 9.22 -9.18
N PHE A 35 -2.77 7.90 -9.06
CA PHE A 35 -2.45 7.08 -10.22
C PHE A 35 -3.57 7.19 -11.26
N GLN A 36 -3.21 7.46 -12.51
CA GLN A 36 -4.12 7.54 -13.64
C GLN A 36 -3.54 6.77 -14.82
N LYS A 37 -4.41 6.25 -15.69
CA LYS A 37 -3.98 5.62 -16.95
C LYS A 37 -3.31 6.69 -17.81
N TRP A 38 -2.11 6.40 -18.30
CA TRP A 38 -1.38 7.31 -19.16
C TRP A 38 -2.00 7.35 -20.55
N SER A 39 -2.08 8.56 -21.10
CA SER A 39 -2.35 8.82 -22.52
C SER A 39 -1.41 9.93 -22.99
N GLU A 40 -1.30 10.14 -24.30
CA GLU A 40 -0.46 11.21 -24.84
C GLU A 40 -0.89 12.57 -24.26
N GLY A 41 0.09 13.32 -23.74
CA GLY A 41 -0.15 14.58 -23.02
C GLY A 41 -0.32 14.47 -21.50
N THR A 42 -0.49 13.26 -20.94
CA THR A 42 -0.50 13.06 -19.48
C THR A 42 0.87 13.38 -18.89
N LYS A 43 0.91 14.20 -17.83
CA LYS A 43 2.15 14.62 -17.16
C LYS A 43 2.38 13.88 -15.85
N LEU A 44 3.61 13.41 -15.67
CA LEU A 44 4.06 12.82 -14.41
C LEU A 44 4.09 13.88 -13.30
N SER A 45 3.43 13.58 -12.19
CA SER A 45 3.41 14.45 -11.02
C SER A 45 4.78 14.49 -10.32
N SER A 46 5.17 15.65 -9.81
CA SER A 46 6.34 15.81 -8.94
C SER A 46 6.11 15.40 -7.48
N GLN A 47 4.86 15.09 -7.09
CA GLN A 47 4.53 14.68 -5.72
C GLN A 47 5.26 13.40 -5.31
N LEU A 48 5.72 13.36 -4.06
CA LEU A 48 6.37 12.17 -3.51
C LEU A 48 5.42 10.96 -3.51
N LYS A 49 4.16 11.14 -3.08
CA LYS A 49 3.19 10.05 -2.94
C LYS A 49 1.87 10.43 -3.59
N THR A 50 1.22 9.44 -4.18
CA THR A 50 -0.20 9.52 -4.50
C THR A 50 -1.05 9.45 -3.23
N VAL A 51 -2.26 10.03 -3.26
CA VAL A 51 -3.21 10.02 -2.12
C VAL A 51 -3.54 8.59 -1.67
N ARG A 52 -3.77 7.70 -2.65
CA ARG A 52 -3.97 6.26 -2.43
C ARG A 52 -2.77 5.49 -2.98
N SER A 53 -2.39 4.43 -2.30
CA SER A 53 -1.24 3.62 -2.70
C SER A 53 -1.52 2.81 -3.95
N ALA A 54 -0.48 2.18 -4.48
CA ALA A 54 -0.60 1.25 -5.61
C ALA A 54 -1.39 -0.05 -5.29
N LYS A 55 -1.88 -0.23 -4.04
CA LYS A 55 -2.73 -1.36 -3.65
C LYS A 55 -3.99 -1.45 -4.51
N ASP A 56 -4.56 -0.31 -4.91
CA ASP A 56 -5.80 -0.22 -5.71
C ASP A 56 -5.77 -1.05 -6.99
N PHE A 57 -4.58 -1.24 -7.58
CA PHE A 57 -4.40 -2.02 -8.80
C PHE A 57 -4.54 -3.53 -8.60
N PHE A 58 -4.27 -3.99 -7.38
CA PHE A 58 -4.24 -5.41 -7.05
C PHE A 58 -5.44 -5.82 -6.19
N PHE A 59 -5.92 -4.90 -5.36
CA PHE A 59 -7.07 -5.07 -4.48
C PHE A 59 -8.04 -3.90 -4.69
N PRO A 60 -8.92 -3.94 -5.70
CA PRO A 60 -9.80 -2.83 -6.04
C PRO A 60 -10.85 -2.59 -4.95
N LYS A 61 -11.37 -1.36 -4.90
CA LYS A 61 -12.39 -0.94 -3.91
C LYS A 61 -13.65 -1.78 -3.92
N THR A 62 -14.06 -2.19 -5.12
CA THR A 62 -15.26 -3.00 -5.37
C THR A 62 -14.93 -4.04 -6.41
N GLU A 63 -15.34 -5.28 -6.19
CA GLU A 63 -15.11 -6.37 -7.13
C GLU A 63 -16.31 -7.31 -7.18
N ASN A 64 -16.78 -7.62 -8.40
CA ASN A 64 -17.86 -8.58 -8.58
C ASN A 64 -17.31 -9.99 -8.36
N LEU A 65 -17.84 -10.70 -7.37
CA LEU A 65 -17.39 -12.05 -7.02
C LEU A 65 -18.21 -13.12 -7.72
N VAL A 66 -19.53 -12.99 -7.74
CA VAL A 66 -20.40 -14.01 -8.32
C VAL A 66 -21.73 -13.40 -8.69
N ASN A 67 -22.30 -13.83 -9.83
CA ASN A 67 -23.69 -13.53 -10.16
C ASN A 67 -24.52 -14.81 -10.06
N TYR A 68 -25.68 -14.71 -9.43
CA TYR A 68 -26.70 -15.74 -9.40
C TYR A 68 -27.85 -15.28 -10.28
N LYS A 69 -28.22 -16.07 -11.29
CA LYS A 69 -29.43 -15.86 -12.09
C LYS A 69 -30.50 -16.83 -11.63
N ILE A 70 -31.70 -16.33 -11.41
CA ILE A 70 -32.84 -17.10 -10.92
C ILE A 70 -33.91 -17.13 -12.02
N ASP A 71 -34.24 -18.33 -12.47
CA ASP A 71 -35.32 -18.58 -13.42
C ASP A 71 -36.28 -19.64 -12.83
N GLY A 72 -37.39 -19.17 -12.25
CA GLY A 72 -38.31 -20.01 -11.50
C GLY A 72 -37.63 -20.70 -10.30
N LYS A 73 -37.42 -22.02 -10.41
CA LYS A 73 -36.74 -22.83 -9.38
C LYS A 73 -35.27 -23.12 -9.73
N SER A 74 -34.81 -22.68 -10.89
CA SER A 74 -33.44 -22.89 -11.37
C SER A 74 -32.55 -21.73 -10.93
N VAL A 75 -31.37 -22.06 -10.41
CA VAL A 75 -30.32 -21.08 -10.08
C VAL A 75 -29.10 -21.38 -10.93
N THR A 76 -28.65 -20.40 -11.71
CA THR A 76 -27.40 -20.46 -12.48
C THR A 76 -26.36 -19.59 -11.78
N VAL A 77 -25.20 -20.16 -11.49
CA VAL A 77 -24.05 -19.43 -10.93
C VAL A 77 -23.13 -19.04 -12.06
N GLU A 78 -22.90 -17.74 -12.22
CA GLU A 78 -21.98 -17.18 -13.20
C GLU A 78 -20.75 -16.61 -12.51
N ASP A 79 -19.59 -17.08 -12.94
CA ASP A 79 -18.30 -16.54 -12.54
C ASP A 79 -17.97 -15.30 -13.38
N PRO A 80 -17.91 -14.09 -12.78
CA PRO A 80 -17.59 -12.87 -13.50
C PRO A 80 -16.09 -12.70 -13.77
N ARG A 81 -15.24 -13.60 -13.28
CA ARG A 81 -13.78 -13.50 -13.47
C ARG A 81 -13.43 -13.52 -14.95
N LYS A 82 -12.54 -12.60 -15.32
CA LYS A 82 -11.85 -12.54 -16.59
C LYS A 82 -10.39 -12.27 -16.30
N ASP A 83 -9.49 -12.78 -17.15
CA ASP A 83 -8.10 -12.35 -17.10
C ASP A 83 -8.04 -10.84 -17.31
N VAL A 84 -7.24 -10.18 -16.48
CA VAL A 84 -7.00 -8.75 -16.65
C VAL A 84 -5.92 -8.54 -17.70
N GLU A 85 -6.02 -7.46 -18.47
CA GLU A 85 -4.95 -7.10 -19.39
C GLU A 85 -3.66 -6.82 -18.62
N ASP A 86 -2.52 -7.17 -19.20
CA ASP A 86 -1.20 -6.80 -18.71
C ASP A 86 -1.09 -5.28 -18.51
N PHE A 87 -0.55 -4.88 -17.35
CA PHE A 87 -0.40 -3.47 -17.01
C PHE A 87 0.88 -3.17 -16.25
N VAL A 88 1.32 -1.91 -16.35
CA VAL A 88 2.51 -1.38 -15.68
C VAL A 88 2.09 -0.24 -14.77
N VAL A 89 2.51 -0.27 -13.51
CA VAL A 89 2.34 0.84 -12.57
C VAL A 89 3.71 1.45 -12.32
N PHE A 90 3.92 2.66 -12.82
CA PHE A 90 5.17 3.40 -12.68
C PHE A 90 5.13 4.35 -11.48
N GLY A 91 6.25 4.59 -10.81
CA GLY A 91 6.35 5.58 -9.73
C GLY A 91 5.84 5.08 -8.38
N VAL A 92 5.76 3.76 -8.19
CA VAL A 92 5.43 3.15 -6.89
C VAL A 92 6.59 3.40 -5.91
N ARG A 93 6.30 3.70 -4.64
CA ARG A 93 7.38 3.93 -3.65
C ARG A 93 7.77 2.64 -2.94
N ALA A 94 8.99 2.58 -2.42
CA ALA A 94 9.53 1.41 -1.70
C ALA A 94 8.58 0.87 -0.62
N CYS A 95 7.98 1.77 0.17
CA CYS A 95 7.01 1.40 1.20
C CYS A 95 5.69 0.82 0.63
N ASP A 96 5.23 1.30 -0.52
CA ASP A 96 4.07 0.72 -1.21
C ASP A 96 4.42 -0.64 -1.81
N ALA A 97 5.61 -0.79 -2.41
CA ALA A 97 6.07 -2.07 -2.93
C ALA A 97 6.20 -3.14 -1.83
N LYS A 98 6.80 -2.77 -0.68
CA LYS A 98 6.87 -3.67 0.49
C LYS A 98 5.50 -4.05 1.04
N SER A 99 4.48 -3.20 0.87
CA SER A 99 3.13 -3.52 1.29
C SER A 99 2.53 -4.71 0.56
N PHE A 100 2.98 -5.00 -0.67
CA PHE A 100 2.48 -6.14 -1.43
C PHE A 100 2.85 -7.45 -0.75
N GLU A 101 4.05 -7.61 -0.20
CA GLU A 101 4.42 -8.81 0.56
C GLU A 101 3.46 -9.08 1.73
N ILE A 102 3.01 -8.01 2.41
CA ILE A 102 2.07 -8.08 3.53
C ILE A 102 0.69 -8.53 3.04
N ILE A 103 0.23 -8.07 1.88
CA ILE A 103 -1.06 -8.47 1.31
C ILE A 103 -0.96 -9.87 0.67
N ASP A 104 0.13 -10.16 -0.03
CA ASP A 104 0.44 -11.46 -0.64
C ASP A 104 0.42 -12.57 0.43
N ASN A 105 0.89 -12.30 1.66
CA ASN A 105 0.78 -13.25 2.77
C ASN A 105 -0.66 -13.70 3.04
N VAL A 106 -1.65 -12.80 2.92
CA VAL A 106 -3.06 -13.11 3.18
C VAL A 106 -3.76 -13.66 1.95
N TYR A 107 -3.55 -13.06 0.78
CA TYR A 107 -4.32 -13.39 -0.42
C TYR A 107 -3.68 -14.46 -1.31
N LEU A 108 -2.36 -14.68 -1.21
CA LEU A 108 -1.64 -15.64 -2.04
C LEU A 108 -1.03 -16.82 -1.26
N LYS A 109 -0.67 -16.61 0.01
CA LYS A 109 0.01 -17.65 0.81
C LYS A 109 -0.91 -18.37 1.79
N MET A 110 -2.10 -17.84 2.08
CA MET A 110 -3.15 -18.57 2.81
C MET A 110 -3.95 -19.45 1.85
N THR A 111 -4.63 -20.45 2.42
CA THR A 111 -5.52 -21.35 1.67
C THR A 111 -6.98 -21.08 2.08
N PRO A 112 -7.90 -20.89 1.11
CA PRO A 112 -7.67 -20.87 -0.33
C PRO A 112 -6.98 -19.58 -0.81
N VAL A 113 -6.29 -19.67 -1.96
CA VAL A 113 -5.73 -18.50 -2.65
C VAL A 113 -6.85 -17.65 -3.25
N ASP A 114 -6.75 -16.34 -3.10
CA ASP A 114 -7.65 -15.40 -3.76
C ASP A 114 -7.30 -15.25 -5.24
N SER A 115 -8.11 -15.89 -6.08
CA SER A 115 -7.93 -15.88 -7.54
C SER A 115 -8.01 -14.48 -8.18
N TYR A 116 -8.77 -13.53 -7.62
CA TYR A 116 -8.91 -12.19 -8.20
C TYR A 116 -7.65 -11.38 -7.97
N TYR A 117 -7.14 -11.43 -6.74
CA TYR A 117 -5.89 -10.80 -6.35
C TYR A 117 -4.71 -11.42 -7.11
N LYS A 118 -4.65 -12.76 -7.19
CA LYS A 118 -3.63 -13.48 -7.96
C LYS A 118 -3.60 -13.06 -9.41
N ASN A 119 -4.77 -13.05 -10.08
CA ASN A 119 -4.88 -12.63 -11.47
C ASN A 119 -4.25 -11.23 -11.69
N ARG A 120 -4.51 -10.26 -10.80
CA ARG A 120 -3.89 -8.93 -10.90
C ARG A 120 -2.40 -8.93 -10.60
N ARG A 121 -1.95 -9.70 -9.59
CA ARG A 121 -0.52 -9.80 -9.27
C ARG A 121 0.27 -10.49 -10.37
N ASP A 122 -0.34 -11.40 -11.14
CA ASP A 122 0.28 -12.08 -12.28
C ASP A 122 0.43 -11.16 -13.50
N HIS A 123 -0.54 -10.28 -13.77
CA HIS A 123 -0.54 -9.38 -14.95
C HIS A 123 0.07 -7.99 -14.70
N GLY A 124 0.17 -7.57 -13.44
CA GLY A 124 0.78 -6.29 -13.07
C GLY A 124 2.30 -6.35 -12.97
N THR A 125 2.97 -5.39 -13.60
CA THR A 125 4.41 -5.10 -13.42
C THR A 125 4.58 -3.78 -12.66
N VAL A 126 5.40 -3.78 -11.61
CA VAL A 126 5.61 -2.63 -10.72
C VAL A 126 6.98 -2.01 -10.95
N VAL A 127 7.00 -0.75 -11.42
CA VAL A 127 8.22 0.07 -11.47
C VAL A 127 8.24 1.00 -10.26
N THR A 128 9.20 0.80 -9.38
CA THR A 128 9.35 1.59 -8.17
C THR A 128 10.34 2.74 -8.36
N LEU A 129 10.08 3.88 -7.71
CA LEU A 129 10.94 5.06 -7.80
C LEU A 129 11.47 5.42 -6.41
N ALA A 130 12.80 5.53 -6.30
CA ALA A 130 13.48 5.94 -5.08
C ALA A 130 12.98 7.30 -4.58
N CYS A 131 13.02 7.51 -3.26
CA CYS A 131 12.50 8.71 -2.62
C CYS A 131 13.59 9.77 -2.43
N SER A 132 13.89 10.56 -3.46
CA SER A 132 14.89 11.64 -3.40
C SER A 132 14.60 12.67 -2.29
N GLU A 133 13.31 12.96 -2.04
CA GLU A 133 12.85 13.90 -1.01
C GLU A 133 11.77 13.26 -0.13
N PRO A 134 12.15 12.51 0.93
CA PRO A 134 11.18 11.91 1.82
C PRO A 134 10.44 12.97 2.65
N ALA A 135 9.13 12.80 2.83
CA ALA A 135 8.33 13.70 3.66
C ALA A 135 8.62 13.51 5.15
N GLN A 136 8.44 14.58 5.95
CA GLN A 136 8.58 14.55 7.42
C GLN A 136 7.66 13.54 8.12
N THR A 137 6.56 13.15 7.47
CA THR A 137 5.64 12.12 7.96
C THR A 137 6.11 10.69 7.69
N CYS A 138 7.20 10.48 6.96
CA CYS A 138 7.75 9.17 6.64
C CYS A 138 8.55 8.59 7.82
N PHE A 139 8.42 7.28 8.01
CA PHE A 139 9.11 6.49 9.03
C PHE A 139 9.32 5.05 8.54
N CYS A 140 9.55 4.89 7.23
CA CYS A 140 9.85 3.59 6.65
C CYS A 140 11.17 2.95 7.15
N PRO A 141 12.21 3.72 7.57
CA PRO A 141 13.43 3.10 8.14
C PRO A 141 13.16 2.32 9.44
N THR A 142 12.18 2.74 10.25
CA THR A 142 11.72 2.00 11.44
C THR A 142 11.32 0.55 11.11
N TYR A 143 10.83 0.31 9.89
CA TYR A 143 10.44 -1.02 9.40
C TYR A 143 11.50 -1.66 8.50
N LYS A 144 12.74 -1.16 8.54
CA LYS A 144 13.87 -1.62 7.72
C LYS A 144 13.59 -1.55 6.22
N ILE A 145 12.79 -0.57 5.80
CA ILE A 145 12.47 -0.33 4.39
C ILE A 145 13.39 0.79 3.90
N ASP A 146 14.25 0.43 2.96
CA ASP A 146 15.19 1.35 2.34
C ASP A 146 14.54 2.07 1.15
N ALA A 147 14.36 3.39 1.27
CA ALA A 147 13.78 4.19 0.19
C ALA A 147 14.79 4.55 -0.92
N ALA A 148 16.08 4.31 -0.70
CA ALA A 148 17.13 4.42 -1.70
C ALA A 148 17.23 3.15 -2.57
N ASN A 149 16.73 2.01 -2.09
CA ASN A 149 16.70 0.74 -2.84
C ASN A 149 15.24 0.24 -2.96
N PRO A 150 14.45 0.79 -3.91
CA PRO A 150 12.99 0.73 -3.86
C PRO A 150 12.35 -0.61 -4.29
N ALA A 151 13.13 -1.57 -4.81
CA ALA A 151 12.71 -2.93 -5.17
C ALA A 151 11.57 -2.98 -6.22
N GLY A 152 10.58 -3.86 -6.06
CA GLY A 152 9.55 -4.14 -7.08
C GLY A 152 10.09 -4.94 -8.26
N ASP A 153 9.41 -4.92 -9.41
CA ASP A 153 9.87 -5.63 -10.61
C ASP A 153 11.03 -4.87 -11.29
N VAL A 154 10.96 -3.54 -11.29
CA VAL A 154 12.02 -2.64 -11.72
C VAL A 154 12.22 -1.58 -10.64
N SER A 155 13.46 -1.37 -10.22
CA SER A 155 13.88 -0.23 -9.41
C SER A 155 14.26 0.93 -10.33
N ALA A 156 13.85 2.14 -9.97
CA ALA A 156 14.21 3.36 -10.69
C ALA A 156 14.72 4.47 -9.76
N TRP A 157 15.63 5.29 -10.28
CA TRP A 157 16.21 6.45 -9.61
C TRP A 157 16.18 7.65 -10.55
N LEU A 158 15.99 8.86 -10.00
CA LEU A 158 16.24 10.10 -10.72
C LEU A 158 17.48 10.73 -10.09
N ALA A 159 18.59 10.71 -10.81
CA ALA A 159 19.86 11.31 -10.41
C ALA A 159 20.36 12.15 -11.59
N ASP A 160 21.04 13.27 -11.35
CA ASP A 160 21.66 14.13 -12.38
C ASP A 160 20.80 14.55 -13.60
N GLY A 161 19.47 14.53 -13.48
CA GLY A 161 18.55 14.80 -14.59
C GLY A 161 18.29 13.58 -15.50
N THR A 162 18.65 12.39 -15.04
CA THR A 162 18.52 11.11 -15.73
C THR A 162 17.77 10.10 -14.86
N TYR A 163 16.81 9.39 -15.47
CA TYR A 163 16.23 8.19 -14.88
C TYR A 163 17.15 7.00 -15.13
N TYR A 164 17.38 6.22 -14.07
CA TYR A 164 18.11 4.95 -14.12
C TYR A 164 17.17 3.81 -13.75
N PHE A 165 17.33 2.66 -14.39
CA PHE A 165 16.48 1.50 -14.27
C PHE A 165 17.30 0.23 -14.03
N LEU A 166 16.84 -0.57 -13.08
CA LEU A 166 17.38 -1.89 -12.77
C LEU A 166 16.23 -2.89 -12.68
N ALA A 167 16.25 -3.92 -13.51
CA ALA A 167 15.31 -5.04 -13.39
C ALA A 167 15.68 -5.93 -12.20
N ASN A 168 14.71 -6.21 -11.33
CA ASN A 168 14.89 -7.10 -10.18
C ASN A 168 14.25 -8.48 -10.41
N THR A 169 13.25 -8.56 -11.30
CA THR A 169 12.50 -9.79 -11.61
C THR A 169 12.44 -10.04 -13.11
N ASP A 170 11.97 -11.22 -13.53
CA ASP A 170 11.80 -11.55 -14.94
C ASP A 170 10.72 -10.69 -15.63
N LYS A 171 9.69 -10.25 -14.88
CA LYS A 171 8.75 -9.23 -15.37
C LYS A 171 9.44 -7.91 -15.65
N GLY A 172 10.35 -7.50 -14.75
CA GLY A 172 11.13 -6.29 -14.92
C GLY A 172 12.09 -6.36 -16.11
N LYS A 173 12.78 -7.49 -16.29
CA LYS A 173 13.65 -7.72 -17.46
C LYS A 173 12.84 -7.63 -18.75
N SER A 174 11.69 -8.31 -18.79
CA SER A 174 10.80 -8.30 -19.96
C SER A 174 10.29 -6.90 -20.29
N LEU A 175 9.92 -6.09 -19.27
CA LEU A 175 9.51 -4.70 -19.46
C LEU A 175 10.65 -3.83 -20.00
N LEU A 176 11.86 -3.93 -19.44
CA LEU A 176 12.97 -3.11 -19.88
C LEU A 176 13.45 -3.49 -21.29
N GLU A 177 13.41 -4.78 -21.66
CA GLU A 177 13.73 -5.22 -23.01
C GLU A 177 12.69 -4.70 -24.02
N SER A 178 11.40 -4.69 -23.68
CA SER A 178 10.34 -4.22 -24.59
C SER A 178 10.41 -2.72 -24.90
N VAL A 179 11.13 -1.94 -24.10
CA VAL A 179 11.34 -0.50 -24.29
C VAL A 179 12.82 -0.12 -24.46
N LYS A 180 13.66 -1.11 -24.73
CA LYS A 180 15.12 -0.92 -24.87
C LYS A 180 15.52 0.08 -25.93
N SER A 181 14.71 0.23 -26.99
CA SER A 181 14.96 1.17 -28.09
C SER A 181 14.98 2.65 -27.66
N VAL A 182 14.38 2.98 -26.51
CA VAL A 182 14.40 4.34 -25.96
C VAL A 182 15.37 4.49 -24.79
N LEU A 183 16.02 3.42 -24.35
CA LEU A 183 16.93 3.41 -23.21
C LEU A 183 18.40 3.36 -23.68
N SER A 184 19.30 3.89 -22.86
CA SER A 184 20.74 3.83 -23.05
C SER A 184 21.41 3.03 -21.95
N GLU A 185 22.60 2.48 -22.21
CA GLU A 185 23.42 1.91 -21.14
C GLU A 185 24.06 3.02 -20.28
N ALA A 186 24.16 2.79 -18.98
CA ALA A 186 24.85 3.67 -18.05
C ALA A 186 25.55 2.90 -16.91
N ASP A 187 26.54 3.55 -16.30
CA ASP A 187 27.18 3.13 -15.06
C ASP A 187 26.36 3.51 -13.82
N GLU A 188 26.75 3.00 -12.65
CA GLU A 188 25.98 3.12 -11.40
C GLU A 188 26.39 4.34 -10.55
N LYS A 189 27.39 5.14 -10.97
CA LYS A 189 28.01 6.16 -10.10
C LYS A 189 27.02 7.23 -9.64
N ALA A 190 26.20 7.73 -10.57
CA ALA A 190 25.18 8.74 -10.25
C ALA A 190 24.11 8.17 -9.31
N VAL A 191 23.74 6.91 -9.51
CA VAL A 191 22.78 6.20 -8.66
C VAL A 191 23.33 5.99 -7.25
N ASP A 192 24.60 5.62 -7.11
CA ASP A 192 25.23 5.42 -5.80
C ASP A 192 25.32 6.73 -5.01
N ALA A 193 25.64 7.84 -5.68
CA ALA A 193 25.63 9.17 -5.06
C ALA A 193 24.21 9.56 -4.58
N GLU A 194 23.20 9.34 -5.42
CA GLU A 194 21.80 9.60 -5.07
C GLU A 194 21.33 8.71 -3.92
N LYS A 195 21.66 7.41 -3.93
CA LYS A 195 21.34 6.49 -2.83
C LYS A 195 21.91 6.98 -1.51
N LYS A 196 23.17 7.43 -1.50
CA LYS A 196 23.81 7.99 -0.30
C LYS A 196 23.07 9.25 0.18
N ALA A 197 22.74 10.17 -0.73
CA ALA A 197 22.00 11.38 -0.39
C ALA A 197 20.60 11.08 0.20
N ILE A 198 19.90 10.09 -0.35
CA ILE A 198 18.61 9.63 0.17
C ILE A 198 18.78 9.07 1.59
N SER A 199 19.76 8.20 1.81
CA SER A 199 20.03 7.62 3.14
C SER A 199 20.33 8.69 4.18
N GLU A 200 21.15 9.70 3.85
CA GLU A 200 21.45 10.81 4.76
C GLU A 200 20.20 11.64 5.12
N LYS A 201 19.24 11.79 4.18
CA LYS A 201 17.96 12.46 4.43
C LYS A 201 17.04 11.60 5.30
N LEU A 202 17.00 10.29 5.06
CA LEU A 202 16.17 9.35 5.83
C LEU A 202 16.56 9.31 7.31
N GLU A 203 17.87 9.30 7.62
CA GLU A 203 18.39 9.31 8.99
C GLU A 203 18.00 10.59 9.75
N LYS A 204 17.81 11.71 9.05
CA LYS A 204 17.41 12.99 9.65
C LYS A 204 15.91 13.13 9.85
N LEU A 205 15.09 12.16 9.43
CA LEU A 205 13.65 12.23 9.61
C LEU A 205 13.28 12.15 11.11
N PRO A 206 12.25 12.88 11.55
CA PRO A 206 11.87 12.96 12.97
C PRO A 206 11.42 11.62 13.56
N PHE A 207 11.12 10.65 12.70
CA PHE A 207 10.57 9.36 13.05
C PHE A 207 11.39 8.20 12.46
N ALA A 208 12.66 8.42 12.10
CA ALA A 208 13.52 7.38 11.54
C ALA A 208 13.72 6.19 12.50
N HIS A 209 13.83 6.47 13.79
CA HIS A 209 14.21 5.51 14.85
C HIS A 209 13.13 5.31 15.92
N LEU A 210 11.88 5.04 15.51
CA LEU A 210 10.84 4.70 16.48
C LEU A 210 11.13 3.33 17.13
N ASP A 211 11.07 3.26 18.46
CA ASP A 211 11.21 2.00 19.19
C ASP A 211 9.89 1.21 19.14
N LEU A 212 9.96 0.00 18.57
CA LEU A 212 8.85 -0.96 18.46
C LEU A 212 8.94 -2.10 19.49
N SER A 213 9.92 -2.10 20.39
CA SER A 213 10.19 -3.20 21.34
C SER A 213 8.99 -3.57 22.21
N LYS A 214 8.10 -2.61 22.50
CA LYS A 214 6.86 -2.82 23.27
C LYS A 214 5.81 -3.66 22.55
N PHE A 215 5.95 -3.82 21.24
CA PHE A 215 5.00 -4.53 20.40
C PHE A 215 5.55 -5.89 19.93
N ASP A 216 6.59 -6.43 20.57
CA ASP A 216 7.24 -7.70 20.21
C ASP A 216 6.37 -8.96 20.37
N GLY A 217 5.10 -8.81 20.78
CA GLY A 217 4.12 -9.88 20.94
C GLY A 217 4.20 -10.63 22.27
N LYS A 218 5.30 -10.54 23.03
CA LYS A 218 5.49 -11.34 24.26
C LYS A 218 4.51 -10.97 25.36
N ASN A 219 4.16 -9.69 25.46
CA ASN A 219 3.24 -9.17 26.46
C ASN A 219 1.93 -8.65 25.84
N MET A 220 1.40 -9.35 24.83
CA MET A 220 0.22 -8.94 24.08
C MET A 220 -0.95 -8.49 24.97
N MET A 221 -1.26 -9.24 26.03
CA MET A 221 -2.36 -8.89 26.94
C MET A 221 -2.07 -7.62 27.77
N LYS A 222 -0.80 -7.34 28.12
CA LYS A 222 -0.43 -6.08 28.78
C LYS A 222 -0.71 -4.90 27.84
N VAL A 223 -0.28 -5.01 26.59
CA VAL A 223 -0.55 -3.97 25.57
C VAL A 223 -2.05 -3.82 25.35
N PHE A 224 -2.80 -4.92 25.23
CA PHE A 224 -4.25 -4.91 24.99
C PHE A 224 -5.06 -4.23 26.11
N ASN A 225 -4.69 -4.49 27.36
CA ASN A 225 -5.37 -3.99 28.56
C ASN A 225 -4.84 -2.63 29.06
N SER A 226 -3.82 -2.06 28.42
CA SER A 226 -3.24 -0.77 28.85
C SER A 226 -4.25 0.38 28.78
N LYS A 227 -4.19 1.27 29.77
CA LYS A 227 -4.99 2.50 29.83
C LYS A 227 -4.53 3.55 28.81
N VAL A 228 -3.35 3.39 28.19
CA VAL A 228 -2.89 4.25 27.09
C VAL A 228 -3.92 4.32 25.97
N TRP A 229 -4.68 3.24 25.74
CA TRP A 229 -5.75 3.22 24.75
C TRP A 229 -6.84 4.25 24.99
N ASP A 230 -7.16 4.56 26.25
CA ASP A 230 -8.16 5.58 26.59
C ASP A 230 -7.72 6.95 26.03
N ARG A 231 -6.48 7.34 26.33
CA ARG A 231 -5.88 8.62 25.87
C ARG A 231 -5.67 8.68 24.36
N VAL A 232 -5.12 7.64 23.74
CA VAL A 232 -4.74 7.72 22.30
C VAL A 232 -5.95 7.55 21.36
N SER A 233 -7.07 7.01 21.84
CA SER A 233 -8.28 6.83 21.03
C SER A 233 -9.31 7.95 21.18
N GLU A 234 -9.22 8.76 22.23
CA GLU A 234 -10.20 9.80 22.59
C GLU A 234 -10.54 10.75 21.43
N ALA A 235 -9.52 11.24 20.71
CA ALA A 235 -9.72 12.16 19.61
C ALA A 235 -10.22 11.49 18.31
N CYS A 236 -10.30 10.15 18.25
CA CYS A 236 -10.58 9.45 17.01
C CYS A 236 -12.04 9.65 16.56
N LEU A 237 -12.22 10.19 15.35
CA LEU A 237 -13.55 10.40 14.76
C LEU A 237 -14.21 9.15 14.15
N GLY A 238 -13.52 8.01 14.12
CA GLY A 238 -14.03 6.79 13.46
C GLY A 238 -14.19 6.88 11.93
N CYS A 239 -13.71 7.95 11.27
CA CYS A 239 -13.94 8.21 9.84
C CYS A 239 -13.33 7.18 8.87
N GLY A 240 -12.29 6.46 9.27
CA GLY A 240 -11.64 5.44 8.43
C GLY A 240 -10.71 5.96 7.32
N THR A 241 -10.52 7.28 7.14
CA THR A 241 -9.59 7.82 6.13
C THR A 241 -8.22 7.13 6.15
N CYS A 242 -7.70 6.91 7.35
CA CYS A 242 -6.41 6.28 7.56
C CYS A 242 -6.36 4.80 7.18
N THR A 243 -7.48 4.05 7.10
CA THR A 243 -7.47 2.67 6.54
C THR A 243 -7.51 2.69 5.02
N TYR A 244 -8.28 3.61 4.43
CA TYR A 244 -8.43 3.76 2.98
C TYR A 244 -7.13 4.17 2.28
N VAL A 245 -6.34 5.06 2.88
CA VAL A 245 -5.03 5.46 2.31
C VAL A 245 -3.89 4.49 2.68
N CYS A 246 -4.14 3.52 3.55
CA CYS A 246 -3.09 2.63 4.05
C CYS A 246 -2.80 1.51 3.04
N PRO A 247 -1.52 1.36 2.63
CA PRO A 247 -1.15 0.35 1.63
C PRO A 247 -1.25 -1.08 2.17
N THR A 248 -1.25 -1.29 3.49
CA THR A 248 -1.34 -2.64 4.09
C THR A 248 -2.72 -2.97 4.66
N CYS A 249 -3.69 -2.05 4.63
CA CYS A 249 -5.06 -2.34 5.04
C CYS A 249 -5.76 -3.17 3.97
N MET A 250 -6.37 -4.27 4.35
CA MET A 250 -6.87 -5.26 3.40
C MET A 250 -8.20 -5.90 3.84
N CYS A 251 -8.91 -5.26 4.77
CA CYS A 251 -10.23 -5.68 5.20
C CYS A 251 -11.24 -5.40 4.08
N PHE A 252 -12.19 -6.30 3.91
CA PHE A 252 -13.33 -6.14 3.02
C PHE A 252 -14.57 -6.76 3.65
N ASP A 253 -15.70 -6.38 3.07
CA ASP A 253 -17.00 -6.98 3.32
C ASP A 253 -17.59 -7.47 1.99
N VAL A 254 -18.57 -8.36 2.05
CA VAL A 254 -19.25 -8.92 0.90
C VAL A 254 -20.72 -8.54 0.98
N ARG A 255 -21.21 -7.87 -0.06
CA ARG A 255 -22.59 -7.39 -0.14
C ARG A 255 -23.30 -7.99 -1.33
N ASP A 256 -24.52 -8.44 -1.09
CA ASP A 256 -25.41 -8.96 -2.10
C ASP A 256 -26.35 -7.85 -2.60
N PHE A 257 -26.46 -7.71 -3.92
CA PHE A 257 -27.33 -6.74 -4.58
C PHE A 257 -28.36 -7.46 -5.44
N ASP A 258 -29.64 -7.16 -5.23
CA ASP A 258 -30.74 -7.66 -6.06
C ASP A 258 -30.66 -7.07 -7.48
N THR A 259 -30.73 -7.94 -8.50
CA THR A 259 -30.72 -7.55 -9.92
C THR A 259 -32.11 -7.62 -10.56
N GLY A 260 -33.16 -7.93 -9.79
CA GLY A 260 -34.55 -8.14 -10.23
C GLY A 260 -34.84 -9.56 -10.72
N ASN A 261 -33.81 -10.28 -11.18
CA ASN A 261 -33.89 -11.68 -11.62
C ASN A 261 -32.74 -12.53 -11.04
N GLY A 262 -32.15 -12.11 -9.93
CA GLY A 262 -30.92 -12.68 -9.43
C GLY A 262 -30.24 -11.85 -8.35
N ILE A 263 -29.03 -12.27 -7.99
CA ILE A 263 -28.18 -11.62 -7.00
C ILE A 263 -26.79 -11.38 -7.60
N LYS A 264 -26.25 -10.18 -7.39
CA LYS A 264 -24.85 -9.85 -7.66
C LYS A 264 -24.11 -9.68 -6.34
N GLN A 265 -23.15 -10.55 -6.08
CA GLN A 265 -22.31 -10.47 -4.89
C GLN A 265 -21.05 -9.65 -5.17
N VAL A 266 -20.82 -8.60 -4.38
CA VAL A 266 -19.71 -7.67 -4.56
C VAL A 266 -18.88 -7.62 -3.29
N ARG A 267 -17.57 -7.82 -3.45
CA ARG A 267 -16.58 -7.48 -2.42
C ARG A 267 -16.37 -5.98 -2.42
N CYS A 268 -16.49 -5.33 -1.27
CA CYS A 268 -16.20 -3.91 -1.07
C CYS A 268 -15.14 -3.74 0.01
N TRP A 269 -14.23 -2.79 -0.16
CA TRP A 269 -13.32 -2.42 0.93
C TRP A 269 -14.09 -2.07 2.19
N ASP A 270 -13.56 -2.55 3.31
CA ASP A 270 -14.10 -2.27 4.63
C ASP A 270 -12.93 -1.99 5.60
N SER A 271 -13.25 -1.74 6.86
CA SER A 271 -12.34 -1.31 7.88
C SER A 271 -12.65 -2.05 9.17
N CYS A 272 -11.63 -2.68 9.75
CA CYS A 272 -11.71 -3.22 11.12
C CYS A 272 -12.09 -2.20 12.21
N MET A 273 -12.14 -0.90 11.85
CA MET A 273 -12.59 0.18 12.72
C MET A 273 -14.07 0.55 12.56
N TYR A 274 -14.77 0.06 11.54
CA TYR A 274 -16.21 0.35 11.36
C TYR A 274 -17.06 -0.57 12.22
N ASN A 275 -18.26 -0.09 12.56
CA ASN A 275 -19.13 -0.82 13.47
C ASN A 275 -19.65 -2.11 12.87
N ASP A 276 -20.11 -2.03 11.63
CA ASP A 276 -20.76 -3.14 10.96
C ASP A 276 -19.76 -4.26 10.63
N PHE A 277 -18.47 -3.93 10.45
CA PHE A 277 -17.43 -4.92 10.14
C PHE A 277 -17.31 -6.03 11.19
N THR A 278 -17.59 -5.75 12.46
CA THR A 278 -17.57 -6.75 13.54
C THR A 278 -18.95 -7.14 14.05
N GLN A 279 -20.01 -6.68 13.41
CA GLN A 279 -21.36 -7.05 13.82
C GLN A 279 -21.59 -8.52 13.54
N MET A 280 -21.87 -9.30 14.59
CA MET A 280 -22.32 -10.69 14.48
C MET A 280 -23.83 -10.76 14.77
N ALA A 281 -24.44 -11.91 14.49
CA ALA A 281 -25.89 -12.10 14.61
C ALA A 281 -26.47 -11.76 15.99
N ALA A 282 -25.68 -11.91 17.06
CA ALA A 282 -26.12 -11.68 18.44
C ALA A 282 -25.35 -10.58 19.19
N GLU A 283 -24.18 -10.14 18.69
CA GLU A 283 -23.30 -9.26 19.46
C GLU A 283 -22.32 -8.51 18.55
N ASN A 284 -21.81 -7.37 19.03
CA ASN A 284 -20.65 -6.68 18.49
C ASN A 284 -19.53 -6.61 19.54
N PRO A 285 -18.39 -7.31 19.35
CA PRO A 285 -17.34 -7.41 20.37
C PRO A 285 -16.54 -6.11 20.57
N ARG A 286 -16.84 -5.04 19.82
CA ARG A 286 -16.12 -3.76 19.86
C ARG A 286 -17.10 -2.60 19.96
N HIS A 287 -17.72 -2.42 21.12
CA HIS A 287 -18.81 -1.45 21.30
C HIS A 287 -18.39 0.01 21.10
N THR A 288 -17.17 0.39 21.48
CA THR A 288 -16.74 1.80 21.46
C THR A 288 -15.63 2.06 20.43
N GLN A 289 -15.40 3.35 20.16
CA GLN A 289 -14.32 3.78 19.28
C GLN A 289 -12.94 3.37 19.81
N LYS A 290 -12.79 3.18 21.12
CA LYS A 290 -11.56 2.70 21.75
C LYS A 290 -11.22 1.30 21.28
N GLU A 291 -12.14 0.33 21.41
CA GLU A 291 -11.85 -1.05 21.03
C GLU A 291 -11.56 -1.18 19.53
N ARG A 292 -12.30 -0.43 18.70
CA ARG A 292 -12.10 -0.36 17.24
C ARG A 292 -10.74 0.22 16.86
N SER A 293 -10.34 1.33 17.49
CA SER A 293 -9.04 1.96 17.24
C SER A 293 -7.89 1.11 17.74
N ARG A 294 -8.02 0.52 18.95
CA ARG A 294 -7.08 -0.46 19.49
C ARG A 294 -6.88 -1.62 18.53
N GLN A 295 -7.97 -2.21 18.01
CA GLN A 295 -7.87 -3.34 17.08
C GLN A 295 -6.95 -3.02 15.89
N ARG A 296 -7.11 -1.85 15.28
CA ARG A 296 -6.28 -1.46 14.14
C ARG A 296 -4.79 -1.49 14.49
N PHE A 297 -4.40 -0.88 15.61
CA PHE A 297 -2.99 -0.74 15.95
C PHE A 297 -2.42 -2.05 16.52
N MET A 298 -3.20 -2.79 17.31
CA MET A 298 -2.85 -4.14 17.75
C MET A 298 -2.67 -5.07 16.55
N HIS A 299 -3.54 -5.03 15.54
CA HIS A 299 -3.36 -5.84 14.33
C HIS A 299 -2.06 -5.47 13.62
N LYS A 300 -1.74 -4.17 13.50
CA LYS A 300 -0.55 -3.73 12.78
C LYS A 300 0.77 -4.00 13.49
N LEU A 301 0.80 -3.83 14.80
CA LEU A 301 2.02 -3.83 15.60
C LEU A 301 2.22 -5.12 16.40
N VAL A 302 1.15 -5.86 16.70
CA VAL A 302 1.20 -7.02 17.61
C VAL A 302 0.73 -8.29 16.91
N TYR A 303 -0.55 -8.39 16.52
CA TYR A 303 -1.13 -9.65 16.05
C TYR A 303 -0.52 -10.13 14.74
N TYR A 304 -0.36 -9.23 13.76
CA TYR A 304 0.23 -9.59 12.47
C TYR A 304 1.70 -10.02 12.62
N PRO A 305 2.60 -9.26 13.29
CA PRO A 305 3.97 -9.73 13.51
C PRO A 305 4.07 -11.02 14.34
N MET A 306 3.16 -11.28 15.30
CA MET A 306 3.11 -12.57 15.99
C MET A 306 2.83 -13.74 15.05
N ALA A 307 2.03 -13.53 14.00
CA ALA A 307 1.67 -14.56 13.02
C ALA A 307 2.64 -14.64 11.82
N HIS A 308 3.57 -13.68 11.69
CA HIS A 308 4.42 -13.51 10.51
C HIS A 308 5.87 -13.17 10.88
N ASP A 309 6.43 -13.90 11.85
CA ASP A 309 7.86 -13.85 12.21
C ASP A 309 8.40 -12.43 12.46
N GLY A 310 7.62 -11.61 13.15
CA GLY A 310 7.98 -10.23 13.50
C GLY A 310 7.74 -9.19 12.39
N LEU A 311 7.25 -9.58 11.22
CA LEU A 311 6.88 -8.63 10.16
C LEU A 311 5.67 -7.80 10.60
N CYS A 312 5.82 -6.49 10.74
CA CYS A 312 4.69 -5.61 11.08
C CYS A 312 3.77 -5.36 9.86
N SER A 313 2.46 -5.18 10.08
CA SER A 313 1.51 -4.73 9.03
C SER A 313 1.49 -3.19 8.88
N CYS A 314 2.68 -2.59 8.90
CA CYS A 314 2.92 -1.18 8.63
C CYS A 314 4.24 -1.02 7.88
N VAL A 315 4.29 -0.06 6.95
CA VAL A 315 5.43 0.19 6.06
C VAL A 315 5.99 1.61 6.21
N GLY A 316 5.55 2.35 7.23
CA GLY A 316 6.06 3.70 7.53
C GLY A 316 5.82 4.76 6.44
N CYS A 317 4.83 4.57 5.55
CA CYS A 317 4.60 5.50 4.42
C CYS A 317 4.07 6.90 4.81
N GLY A 318 3.64 7.11 6.06
CA GLY A 318 3.19 8.42 6.54
C GLY A 318 1.79 8.89 6.09
N ARG A 319 1.12 8.21 5.13
CA ARG A 319 -0.19 8.69 4.61
C ARG A 319 -1.27 8.82 5.68
N CYS A 320 -1.28 7.94 6.68
CA CYS A 320 -2.24 8.03 7.80
C CYS A 320 -1.95 9.20 8.76
N LEU A 321 -0.70 9.68 8.82
CA LEU A 321 -0.35 10.86 9.61
C LEU A 321 -0.85 12.13 8.90
N GLU A 322 -0.63 12.20 7.58
CA GLU A 322 -1.01 13.36 6.76
C GLU A 322 -2.53 13.52 6.59
N SER A 323 -3.26 12.40 6.48
CA SER A 323 -4.68 12.42 6.13
C SER A 323 -5.65 12.46 7.32
N CYS A 324 -5.15 12.33 8.55
CA CYS A 324 -6.02 12.32 9.72
C CYS A 324 -6.43 13.75 10.11
N PRO A 325 -7.73 14.11 10.09
CA PRO A 325 -8.18 15.48 10.39
C PRO A 325 -7.90 15.92 11.84
N VAL A 326 -7.71 14.94 12.74
CA VAL A 326 -7.46 15.14 14.18
C VAL A 326 -6.05 14.74 14.58
N ASN A 327 -5.17 14.50 13.60
CA ASN A 327 -3.78 14.10 13.82
C ASN A 327 -3.62 12.84 14.71
N MET A 328 -4.61 11.94 14.76
CA MET A 328 -4.47 10.64 15.40
C MET A 328 -3.78 9.65 14.46
N ASN A 329 -2.67 9.07 14.89
CA ASN A 329 -1.84 8.22 14.06
C ASN A 329 -1.01 7.20 14.85
N ILE A 330 -0.39 6.27 14.12
CA ILE A 330 0.38 5.16 14.70
C ILE A 330 1.64 5.63 15.44
N VAL A 331 2.25 6.75 15.05
CA VAL A 331 3.44 7.28 15.72
C VAL A 331 3.10 7.77 17.13
N LYS A 332 1.95 8.43 17.30
CA LYS A 332 1.44 8.81 18.64
C LYS A 332 1.20 7.59 19.53
N VAL A 333 0.65 6.51 18.96
CA VAL A 333 0.46 5.24 19.71
C VAL A 333 1.80 4.69 20.17
N ILE A 334 2.77 4.57 19.26
CA ILE A 334 4.10 4.05 19.58
C ILE A 334 4.77 4.89 20.68
N LYS A 335 4.79 6.22 20.53
CA LYS A 335 5.38 7.13 21.53
C LYS A 335 4.69 7.03 22.90
N ALA A 336 3.36 6.99 22.93
CA ALA A 336 2.61 6.90 24.18
C ALA A 336 2.92 5.63 24.98
N PHE A 337 3.10 4.48 24.31
CA PHE A 337 3.49 3.23 24.96
C PHE A 337 4.96 3.23 25.43
N ASN A 338 5.83 3.97 24.75
CA ASN A 338 7.21 4.14 25.18
C ASN A 338 7.33 5.07 26.39
N GLU A 339 6.46 6.08 26.50
CA GLU A 339 6.35 6.98 27.67
C GLU A 339 5.81 6.26 28.91
N GLU A 340 4.74 5.46 28.80
CA GLU A 340 4.17 4.69 29.92
C GLU A 340 5.24 3.82 30.61
N ALA A 341 6.15 3.23 29.83
CA ALA A 341 7.22 2.41 30.36
C ALA A 341 8.36 3.18 31.05
N ALA A 342 8.47 4.49 30.81
CA ALA A 342 9.42 5.35 31.53
C ALA A 342 8.86 5.75 32.90
N GLU A 343 7.53 5.79 33.06
CA GLU A 343 6.86 6.10 34.33
C GLU A 343 6.75 4.86 35.26
N GLU A 344 6.82 3.65 34.72
CA GLU A 344 6.83 2.39 35.49
C GLU A 344 8.23 1.96 35.98
N LYS A 345 9.31 2.68 35.64
CA LYS A 345 10.70 2.37 36.02
C LYS A 345 11.24 3.32 37.08
#